data_AF-A0A3N5NLF5-F1
#
_entry.id   AF-A0A3N5NLF5-F1
#
_cell.length_a   1.000
_cell.length_b   1.000
_cell.length_c   1.000
_cell.angle_alpha   90.00
_cell.angle_beta   90.00
_cell.angle_gamma   90.00
#
_symmetry.space_group_name_H-M   'P 1'
#
loop_
_entity.id
_entity.type
_entity.pdbx_description
1 polymer ?
#
loop_
_entity_poly.entity_id
_entity_poly.type
_entity_poly.pdbx_seq_one_letter_code
_entity_poly.pdbx_strand_id
1 'polypeptide(L)'
;MPGRHINDHQMRLYMKHKLTEGLPRAAARAGLSVATAYRIEQDSRLPSQKKTPRGRRRPDPLAEIFDAEVVPLLKGASGIRPVAVLE
;
A
#
# COMPACT_ATOMS: atom_id res chain seq x y z
N MET A 1 2.04 -13.94 -16.82
CA MET A 1 2.69 -12.65 -16.53
C MET A 1 1.87 -11.92 -15.47
N PRO A 2 2.37 -11.68 -14.25
CA PRO A 2 1.64 -10.85 -13.29
C PRO A 2 1.48 -9.43 -13.87
N GLY A 3 0.26 -8.91 -13.87
CA GLY A 3 -0.03 -7.56 -14.36
C GLY A 3 0.46 -6.48 -13.40
N ARG A 4 0.87 -5.31 -13.93
CA ARG A 4 1.17 -4.13 -13.11
C ARG A 4 -0.10 -3.65 -12.40
N HIS A 5 0.04 -3.27 -11.13
CA HIS A 5 -1.03 -2.63 -10.38
C HIS A 5 -1.35 -1.25 -10.95
N ILE A 6 -2.63 -0.88 -10.93
CA ILE A 6 -3.10 0.45 -11.30
C ILE A 6 -2.58 1.45 -10.27
N ASN A 7 -2.03 2.56 -10.74
CA ASN A 7 -1.54 3.63 -9.88
C ASN A 7 -2.49 4.84 -9.84
N ASP A 8 -2.22 5.76 -8.92
CA ASP A 8 -3.02 6.98 -8.75
C ASP A 8 -3.01 7.87 -10.00
N HIS A 9 -1.91 7.88 -10.76
CA HIS A 9 -1.79 8.70 -11.96
C HIS A 9 -2.77 8.24 -13.05
N GLN A 10 -2.82 6.94 -13.33
CA GLN A 10 -3.77 6.35 -14.28
C GLN A 10 -5.22 6.61 -13.84
N MET A 11 -5.50 6.49 -12.54
CA MET A 11 -6.84 6.79 -12.03
C MET A 11 -7.22 8.27 -12.19
N ARG A 12 -6.30 9.21 -11.92
CA ARG A 12 -6.56 10.64 -12.15
C ARG A 12 -6.76 10.96 -13.63
N LEU A 13 -5.97 10.36 -14.52
CA LEU A 13 -6.17 10.49 -15.97
C LEU A 13 -7.55 9.99 -16.41
N TYR A 14 -7.95 8.82 -15.92
CA TYR A 14 -9.29 8.27 -16.17
C TYR A 14 -10.39 9.23 -15.69
N MET A 15 -10.28 9.72 -14.46
CA MET A 15 -11.23 10.69 -13.87
C MET A 15 -11.31 11.99 -14.66
N LYS A 16 -10.22 12.44 -15.27
CA LYS A 16 -10.21 13.62 -16.15
C LYS A 16 -10.92 13.33 -17.48
N HIS A 17 -10.60 12.21 -18.13
CA HIS A 17 -11.16 11.88 -19.44
C HIS A 17 -12.64 11.50 -19.38
N LYS A 18 -13.12 10.88 -18.29
CA LYS A 18 -14.53 10.48 -18.16
C LYS A 18 -15.52 11.65 -18.12
N LEU A 19 -15.05 12.87 -17.85
CA LEU A 19 -15.88 14.08 -17.88
C LEU A 19 -16.31 14.45 -19.31
N THR A 20 -15.51 14.08 -20.31
CA THR A 20 -15.72 14.46 -21.71
C THR A 20 -15.99 13.27 -22.62
N GLU A 21 -15.65 12.05 -22.18
CA GLU A 21 -15.67 10.85 -23.01
C GLU A 21 -16.44 9.72 -22.34
N GLY A 22 -17.02 8.85 -23.18
CA GLY A 22 -17.62 7.60 -22.70
C GLY A 22 -16.61 6.70 -22.00
N LEU A 23 -17.11 5.91 -21.05
CA LEU A 23 -16.32 5.09 -20.12
C LEU A 23 -15.25 4.20 -20.80
N PRO A 24 -15.53 3.48 -21.90
CA PRO A 24 -14.51 2.67 -22.58
C PRO A 24 -13.35 3.50 -23.16
N ARG A 25 -13.64 4.69 -23.69
CA ARG A 25 -12.66 5.58 -24.32
C ARG A 25 -11.77 6.24 -23.28
N ALA A 26 -12.36 6.71 -22.19
CA ALA A 26 -11.63 7.24 -21.04
C ALA A 26 -10.71 6.19 -20.40
N ALA A 27 -11.18 4.94 -20.28
CA ALA A 27 -10.39 3.83 -19.76
C ALA A 27 -9.17 3.53 -20.65
N ALA A 28 -9.38 3.41 -21.96
CA ALA A 28 -8.31 3.15 -22.92
C ALA A 28 -7.25 4.27 -22.90
N ARG A 29 -7.66 5.54 -22.85
CA ARG A 29 -6.74 6.68 -22.73
C ARG A 29 -5.90 6.67 -21.45
N ALA A 30 -6.46 6.16 -20.36
CA ALA A 30 -5.77 6.02 -19.08
C ALA A 30 -4.93 4.73 -18.97
N GLY A 31 -4.89 3.89 -20.01
CA GLY A 31 -4.20 2.60 -20.00
C GLY A 31 -4.87 1.56 -19.10
N LEU A 32 -6.21 1.63 -18.96
CA LEU A 32 -7.03 0.76 -18.14
C LEU A 32 -7.93 -0.13 -19.01
N SER A 33 -8.24 -1.33 -18.53
CA SER A 33 -9.30 -2.14 -19.12
C SER A 33 -10.68 -1.57 -18.78
N VAL A 34 -11.67 -1.83 -19.63
CA VAL A 34 -13.07 -1.39 -19.39
C VAL A 34 -13.60 -1.97 -18.06
N ALA A 35 -13.29 -3.23 -17.75
CA ALA A 35 -13.63 -3.86 -16.47
C ALA A 35 -13.03 -3.12 -15.26
N THR A 36 -11.83 -2.55 -15.42
CA THR A 36 -11.20 -1.73 -14.38
C THR A 36 -11.92 -0.40 -14.19
N ALA A 37 -12.32 0.25 -15.27
CA ALA A 37 -13.10 1.49 -15.19
C ALA A 37 -14.42 1.29 -14.44
N TYR A 38 -15.14 0.19 -14.71
CA TYR A 38 -16.35 -0.16 -13.93
C TYR A 38 -16.06 -0.35 -12.43
N ARG A 39 -14.95 -1.02 -12.06
CA ARG A 39 -14.54 -1.14 -10.66
C ARG A 39 -14.19 0.21 -10.02
N ILE A 40 -13.64 1.14 -10.79
CA ILE A 40 -13.33 2.49 -10.32
C ILE A 40 -14.61 3.32 -10.14
N GLU A 41 -15.63 3.17 -10.99
CA GLU A 41 -16.91 3.86 -10.78
C GLU A 41 -17.62 3.39 -9.50
N GLN A 42 -17.50 2.12 -9.14
CA GLN A 42 -18.04 1.60 -7.88
C GLN A 42 -17.32 2.13 -6.64
N ASP A 43 -16.01 2.44 -6.75
CA ASP A 43 -15.23 3.03 -5.67
C ASP A 43 -14.21 4.03 -6.23
N SER A 44 -14.54 5.32 -6.14
CA SER A 44 -13.77 6.42 -6.73
C SER A 44 -12.58 6.90 -5.88
N ARG A 45 -12.20 6.20 -4.81
CA ARG A 45 -10.99 6.54 -4.03
C ARG A 45 -9.71 6.12 -4.76
N LEU A 46 -8.61 6.82 -4.54
CA LEU A 46 -7.33 6.50 -5.19
C LEU A 46 -6.77 5.15 -4.69
N PRO A 47 -6.03 4.39 -5.53
CA PRO A 47 -5.39 3.14 -5.10
C PRO A 47 -4.51 3.30 -3.85
N SER A 48 -3.78 4.41 -3.73
CA SER A 48 -2.99 4.73 -2.53
C SER A 48 -3.82 4.87 -1.26
N GLN A 49 -5.04 5.42 -1.37
CA GLN A 49 -5.96 5.63 -0.23
C GLN A 49 -6.66 4.34 0.19
N LYS A 50 -6.77 3.36 -0.72
CA LYS A 50 -7.37 2.04 -0.44
C LYS A 50 -6.38 1.04 0.11
N LYS A 51 -5.08 1.27 -0.10
CA LYS A 51 -4.05 0.29 0.21
C LYS A 51 -3.91 0.17 1.72
N THR A 52 -4.54 -0.86 2.29
CA THR A 52 -4.27 -1.23 3.67
C THR A 52 -2.79 -1.60 3.81
N PRO A 53 -2.12 -1.16 4.88
CA PRO A 53 -0.78 -1.61 5.18
C PRO A 53 -0.77 -3.13 5.17
N ARG A 54 0.14 -3.71 4.39
CA ARG A 54 0.25 -5.14 4.30
C ARG A 54 0.80 -5.62 5.64
N GLY A 55 -0.03 -6.30 6.42
CA GLY A 55 0.42 -6.91 7.67
C GLY A 55 1.51 -7.95 7.42
N ARG A 56 2.30 -8.23 8.45
CA ARG A 56 3.20 -9.40 8.44
C ARG A 56 2.34 -10.66 8.31
N ARG A 57 2.73 -11.56 7.41
CA ARG A 57 2.04 -12.87 7.25
C ARG A 57 2.35 -13.84 8.38
N ARG A 58 3.46 -13.62 9.09
CA ARG A 58 3.94 -14.43 10.20
C ARG A 58 4.10 -13.54 11.43
N PRO A 59 3.77 -14.02 12.65
CA PRO A 59 4.12 -13.31 13.88
C PRO A 59 5.62 -13.03 13.95
N ASP A 60 5.99 -11.96 14.65
CA ASP A 60 7.39 -11.58 14.82
C ASP A 60 8.12 -12.61 15.70
N PRO A 61 9.11 -13.35 15.17
CA PRO A 61 9.81 -14.37 15.96
C PRO A 61 10.58 -13.78 17.14
N LEU A 62 10.85 -12.48 17.16
CA LEU A 62 11.61 -11.81 18.23
C LEU A 62 10.74 -10.99 19.19
N ALA A 63 9.43 -10.90 18.96
CA ALA A 63 8.56 -10.04 19.78
C ALA A 63 8.62 -10.42 21.27
N GLU A 64 8.52 -11.71 21.59
CA GLU A 64 8.55 -12.19 22.97
C GLU A 64 9.92 -11.97 23.64
N ILE A 65 11.02 -12.15 22.89
CA ILE A 65 12.39 -11.94 23.38
C ILE A 65 12.64 -10.47 23.69
N PHE A 66 12.08 -9.56 22.89
CA PHE A 66 12.21 -8.12 23.11
C PHE A 66 11.65 -7.70 24.46
N ASP A 67 10.42 -8.14 24.77
CA ASP A 67 9.76 -7.80 26.03
C ASP A 67 10.41 -8.51 27.23
N ALA A 68 10.81 -9.77 27.06
CA ALA A 68 11.36 -10.59 28.15
C ALA A 68 12.81 -10.24 28.51
N GLU A 69 13.66 -9.90 27.53
CA GLU A 69 15.10 -9.77 27.74
C GLU A 69 15.64 -8.39 27.39
N VAL A 70 15.30 -7.88 26.20
CA VAL A 70 15.89 -6.63 25.68
C VAL A 70 15.41 -5.43 26.50
N VAL A 71 14.11 -5.33 26.79
CA VAL A 71 13.55 -4.20 27.54
C VAL A 71 14.07 -4.14 28.99
N PRO A 72 14.10 -5.23 29.76
CA PRO A 72 14.71 -5.23 31.10
C PRO A 72 16.19 -4.83 31.10
N LEU A 73 16.97 -5.33 30.12
CA LEU A 73 18.39 -5.00 29.99
C LEU A 73 18.61 -3.50 29.77
N LEU A 74 17.84 -2.89 28.86
CA LEU A 74 17.93 -1.46 28.58
C LEU A 74 17.49 -0.59 29.77
N LYS A 75 16.49 -1.05 30.54
CA LYS A 75 16.05 -0.36 31.76
C LYS A 75 17.10 -0.45 32.88
N GLY A 76 17.79 -1.59 32.99
CA GLY A 76 18.82 -1.83 34.01
C GLY A 76 20.16 -1.16 33.73
N ALA A 77 20.48 -0.87 32.46
CA ALA A 77 21.76 -0.31 32.05
C ALA A 77 21.57 0.88 31.11
N SER A 78 21.46 2.08 31.69
CA SER A 78 21.29 3.36 30.97
C SER A 78 22.47 3.75 30.05
N GLY A 79 23.62 3.09 30.21
CA GLY A 79 24.79 3.26 29.34
C GLY A 79 24.70 2.51 28.00
N ILE A 80 23.73 1.60 27.84
CA ILE A 80 23.55 0.81 26.62
C ILE A 80 22.63 1.55 25.66
N ARG A 81 23.06 1.71 24.41
CA ARG A 81 22.26 2.32 23.34
C ARG A 81 21.75 1.25 22.37
N PRO A 82 20.44 1.02 22.26
CA PRO A 82 19.90 0.12 21.26
C PRO A 82 20.05 0.73 19.87
N VAL A 83 20.61 -0.03 18.93
CA VAL A 83 20.70 0.33 17.50
C VAL A 83 20.04 -0.77 16.70
N ALA A 84 19.03 -0.41 15.90
CA ALA A 84 18.37 -1.34 14.98
C ALA A 84 19.02 -1.21 13.60
N VAL A 85 19.50 -2.33 13.04
CA VAL A 85 19.95 -2.42 11.65
C VAL A 85 18.85 -3.10 10.85
N LEU A 86 18.35 -2.43 9.83
CA LEU A 86 17.38 -2.96 8.88
C LEU A 86 18.07 -3.01 7.51
N GLU A 87 18.38 -4.20 7.02
CA GLU A 87 18.79 -4.43 5.62
C GLU A 87 17.59 -4.70 4.72
#